data_AF-A0A7W0YSG4-F1
#
_entry.id   AF-A0A7W0YSG4-F1
#
_cell.length_a   1.000
_cell.length_b   1.000
_cell.length_c   1.000
_cell.angle_alpha   90.00
_cell.angle_beta   90.00
_cell.angle_gamma   90.00
#
_symmetry.space_group_name_H-M   'P 1'
#
loop_
_entity.id
_entity.type
_entity.pdbx_description
1 polymer ?
#
loop_
_entity_poly.entity_id
_entity_poly.type
_entity_poly.pdbx_seq_one_letter_code
_entity_poly.pdbx_strand_id
1 'polypeptide(L)'
;MPAWTVSAAGTIHLEIDTVPDRETREWLVALRRNGTTVGWSGAGIPGTALAISPVASPAIGVGIRVAAPAGSRVEISDALGVVDTVTASGGGVSLRTKGVALPVVALVSGQVARASEMDSLLPKRVAVIGRAGWESKFVTAALEESGWSVDARLSVAPGIDVNQGDIRTFDTARYAAVVVLDSSAARFGNGIATFVRRGGGVILAGNGARVAALNPIAAGKPGMRVRPRTISFTRDSPRRALAFEPIPNLRTDAVVIEVQDGRVAIAARREGSGRVVQVGYDETWRWRLMGEGEAAEAHREWWSDIVAGAAYRAERKIGADGRFWVGGPPPMKQSTATQASLQHQSDAAGITSMPSHLRSDPAPLAHLINDLGPSRSPHAASFSPTCPFSLVPCPFTTLLPAWMLFTLLVTLLAEWASRRLRGAP
;
A
#
# COMPACT_ATOMS: atom_id res chain seq x y z
N MET A 1 -30.63 -3.67 -46.75
CA MET A 1 -29.81 -4.74 -46.13
C MET A 1 -28.80 -5.21 -47.16
N PRO A 2 -27.51 -5.28 -46.82
CA PRO A 2 -26.49 -5.64 -47.80
C PRO A 2 -26.49 -7.17 -48.05
N ALA A 3 -26.18 -7.58 -49.29
CA ALA A 3 -26.49 -8.89 -49.88
C ALA A 3 -25.85 -10.13 -49.21
N TRP A 4 -24.92 -9.94 -48.27
CA TRP A 4 -24.20 -11.02 -47.58
C TRP A 4 -24.99 -11.65 -46.42
N THR A 5 -26.20 -11.17 -46.10
CA THR A 5 -27.09 -11.85 -45.15
C THR A 5 -27.87 -13.01 -45.74
N VAL A 6 -27.85 -13.20 -47.07
CA VAL A 6 -28.67 -14.22 -47.76
C VAL A 6 -27.87 -15.50 -48.09
N SER A 7 -26.54 -15.45 -48.02
CA SER A 7 -25.67 -16.62 -48.21
C SER A 7 -24.42 -16.50 -47.33
N ALA A 8 -24.11 -17.56 -46.57
CA ALA A 8 -22.96 -17.57 -45.68
C ALA A 8 -21.67 -17.45 -46.49
N ALA A 9 -20.88 -16.40 -46.24
CA ALA A 9 -19.52 -16.34 -46.75
C ALA A 9 -18.72 -17.50 -46.14
N GLY A 10 -17.93 -18.23 -46.95
CA GLY A 10 -17.19 -19.39 -46.47
C GLY A 10 -16.16 -19.07 -45.38
N THR A 11 -15.47 -17.93 -45.52
CA THR A 11 -14.46 -17.47 -44.54
C THR A 11 -14.31 -15.96 -44.61
N ILE A 12 -14.22 -15.32 -43.45
CA ILE A 12 -13.84 -13.91 -43.27
C ILE A 12 -12.58 -13.89 -42.40
N HIS A 13 -11.54 -13.21 -42.87
CA HIS A 13 -10.32 -12.96 -42.09
C HIS A 13 -10.18 -11.46 -41.85
N LEU A 14 -10.05 -11.05 -40.59
CA LEU A 14 -9.96 -9.65 -40.19
C LEU A 14 -8.53 -9.31 -39.80
N GLU A 15 -8.00 -8.24 -40.38
CA GLU A 15 -6.80 -7.61 -39.83
C GLU A 15 -7.25 -6.59 -38.78
N ILE A 16 -6.95 -6.86 -37.51
CA ILE A 16 -7.35 -6.01 -36.38
C ILE A 16 -6.11 -5.44 -35.71
N ASP A 17 -6.04 -4.12 -35.67
CA ASP A 17 -5.05 -3.33 -34.94
C ASP A 17 -5.53 -2.93 -33.53
N THR A 18 -6.84 -3.10 -33.28
CA THR A 18 -7.53 -2.72 -32.04
C THR A 18 -8.52 -3.79 -31.60
N VAL A 19 -8.90 -3.78 -30.32
CA VAL A 19 -9.97 -4.67 -29.83
C VAL A 19 -11.30 -4.21 -30.45
N PRO A 20 -12.03 -5.05 -31.21
CA PRO A 20 -13.28 -4.66 -31.81
C PRO A 20 -14.28 -4.21 -30.74
N ASP A 21 -15.05 -3.17 -31.03
CA ASP A 21 -16.09 -2.68 -30.13
C ASP A 21 -17.21 -3.72 -29.92
N ARG A 22 -18.14 -3.42 -29.00
CA ARG A 22 -19.20 -4.38 -28.65
C ARG A 22 -20.06 -4.75 -29.85
N GLU A 23 -20.46 -3.77 -30.65
CA GLU A 23 -21.33 -3.97 -31.80
C GLU A 23 -20.64 -4.83 -32.86
N THR A 24 -19.39 -4.54 -33.17
CA THR A 24 -18.55 -5.33 -34.08
C THR A 24 -18.39 -6.76 -33.57
N ARG A 25 -18.12 -6.96 -32.28
CA ARG A 25 -18.05 -8.33 -31.69
C ARG A 25 -19.38 -9.07 -31.80
N GLU A 26 -20.50 -8.40 -31.51
CA GLU A 26 -21.83 -9.00 -31.65
C GLU A 26 -22.12 -9.39 -33.11
N TRP A 27 -21.70 -8.56 -34.07
CA TRP A 27 -21.74 -8.88 -35.50
C TRP A 27 -20.86 -10.07 -35.89
N LEU A 28 -19.61 -10.13 -35.41
CA LEU A 28 -18.71 -11.26 -35.65
C LEU A 28 -19.26 -12.56 -35.05
N VAL A 29 -19.90 -12.49 -33.88
CA VAL A 29 -20.61 -13.62 -33.27
C VAL A 29 -21.82 -14.03 -34.12
N ALA A 30 -22.59 -13.07 -34.62
CA ALA A 30 -23.74 -13.34 -35.48
C ALA A 30 -23.32 -14.02 -36.81
N LEU A 31 -22.23 -13.54 -37.44
CA LEU A 31 -21.65 -14.14 -38.65
C LEU A 31 -21.20 -15.58 -38.39
N ARG A 32 -20.49 -15.81 -37.27
CA ARG A 32 -20.07 -17.16 -36.88
C ARG A 32 -21.24 -18.10 -36.62
N ARG A 33 -22.34 -17.60 -36.03
CA ARG A 33 -23.58 -18.36 -35.83
C ARG A 33 -24.30 -18.70 -37.14
N ASN A 34 -24.09 -17.92 -38.20
CA ASN A 34 -24.61 -18.16 -39.54
C ASN A 34 -23.64 -19.00 -40.42
N GLY A 35 -22.75 -19.78 -39.81
CA GLY A 35 -21.85 -20.69 -40.52
C GLY A 35 -20.64 -20.05 -41.20
N THR A 36 -20.40 -18.75 -41.01
CA THR A 36 -19.19 -18.09 -41.53
C THR A 36 -17.98 -18.39 -40.63
N THR A 37 -16.89 -18.88 -41.20
CA THR A 37 -15.63 -19.03 -40.44
C THR A 37 -14.99 -17.65 -40.27
N VAL A 38 -14.82 -17.19 -39.03
CA VAL A 38 -14.20 -15.89 -38.72
C VAL A 38 -12.81 -16.12 -38.14
N GLY A 39 -11.78 -15.69 -38.88
CA GLY A 39 -10.39 -15.59 -38.43
C GLY A 39 -9.99 -14.14 -38.20
N TRP A 40 -8.96 -13.91 -37.40
CA TRP A 40 -8.35 -12.59 -37.27
C TRP A 40 -6.84 -12.69 -37.05
N SER A 41 -6.13 -11.66 -37.50
CA SER A 41 -4.71 -11.43 -37.20
C SER A 41 -4.52 -9.98 -36.81
N GLY A 42 -3.56 -9.71 -35.92
CA GLY A 42 -3.24 -8.35 -35.50
C GLY A 42 -1.80 -8.28 -35.05
N ALA A 43 -1.03 -7.37 -35.64
CA ALA A 43 0.31 -7.06 -35.18
C ALA A 43 0.20 -6.20 -33.91
N GLY A 44 0.02 -6.87 -32.77
CA GLY A 44 0.10 -6.23 -31.47
C GLY A 44 -1.16 -5.46 -31.07
N ILE A 45 -2.31 -6.14 -30.98
CA ILE A 45 -3.44 -5.63 -30.20
C ILE A 45 -2.91 -5.35 -28.79
N PRO A 46 -2.74 -4.09 -28.38
CA PRO A 46 -2.19 -3.83 -27.06
C PRO A 46 -3.21 -4.32 -26.04
N GLY A 47 -2.80 -5.18 -25.11
CA GLY A 47 -3.69 -5.63 -24.05
C GLY A 47 -3.90 -4.48 -23.07
N THR A 48 -5.05 -3.81 -23.15
CA THR A 48 -5.43 -2.84 -22.12
C THR A 48 -6.14 -3.57 -20.98
N ALA A 49 -5.53 -3.56 -19.80
CA ALA A 49 -6.13 -4.09 -18.59
C ALA A 49 -6.20 -2.98 -17.53
N LEU A 50 -7.30 -2.93 -16.79
CA LEU A 50 -7.51 -1.98 -15.70
C LEU A 50 -7.71 -2.77 -14.40
N ALA A 51 -6.95 -2.41 -13.38
CA ALA A 51 -7.17 -2.88 -12.02
C ALA A 51 -7.29 -1.68 -11.08
N ILE A 52 -8.33 -1.68 -10.26
CA ILE A 52 -8.48 -0.75 -9.15
C ILE A 52 -8.27 -1.50 -7.84
N SER A 53 -7.68 -0.84 -6.85
CA SER A 53 -7.44 -1.44 -5.55
C SER A 53 -7.60 -0.39 -4.44
N PRO A 54 -8.29 -0.72 -3.34
CA PRO A 54 -8.37 0.16 -2.19
C PRO A 54 -6.96 0.43 -1.63
N VAL A 55 -6.69 1.68 -1.27
CA VAL A 55 -5.51 2.06 -0.50
C VAL A 55 -5.90 2.05 0.97
N ALA A 56 -5.12 1.37 1.81
CA ALA A 56 -5.28 1.45 3.26
C ALA A 56 -4.82 2.84 3.72
N SER A 57 -5.72 3.82 3.64
CA SER A 57 -5.52 5.21 4.01
C SER A 57 -6.85 5.82 4.50
N PRO A 58 -6.83 6.70 5.52
CA PRO A 58 -8.03 7.39 5.99
C PRO A 58 -8.66 8.33 4.96
N ALA A 59 -7.89 8.81 3.99
CA ALA A 59 -8.39 9.68 2.93
C ALA A 59 -9.23 8.94 1.86
N ILE A 60 -9.56 7.66 2.07
CA ILE A 60 -10.27 6.78 1.12
C ILE A 60 -9.65 6.91 -0.29
N GLY A 61 -8.45 6.34 -0.43
CA GLY A 61 -7.70 6.37 -1.68
C GLY A 61 -7.94 5.14 -2.54
N VAL A 62 -7.85 5.30 -3.86
CA VAL A 62 -7.86 4.20 -4.83
C VAL A 62 -6.56 4.20 -5.60
N GLY A 63 -5.92 3.04 -5.67
CA GLY A 63 -4.81 2.78 -6.57
C GLY A 63 -5.36 2.26 -7.89
N ILE A 64 -5.04 2.93 -8.98
CA ILE A 64 -5.47 2.55 -10.33
C ILE A 64 -4.24 2.11 -11.10
N ARG A 65 -4.32 0.95 -11.74
CA ARG A 65 -3.29 0.43 -12.63
C ARG A 65 -3.89 0.14 -13.98
N VAL A 66 -3.21 0.63 -15.01
CA VAL A 66 -3.55 0.41 -16.40
C VAL A 66 -2.37 -0.21 -17.10
N ALA A 67 -2.52 -1.44 -17.60
CA ALA A 67 -1.57 -1.99 -18.56
C ALA A 67 -1.82 -1.30 -19.91
N ALA A 68 -0.79 -0.66 -20.45
CA ALA A 68 -0.85 0.10 -21.68
C ALA A 68 0.53 0.13 -22.36
N PRO A 69 0.62 0.24 -23.70
CA PRO A 69 1.90 0.33 -24.41
C PRO A 69 2.70 1.56 -23.98
N ALA A 70 4.02 1.44 -23.89
CA ALA A 70 4.88 2.58 -23.59
C ALA A 70 4.67 3.72 -24.61
N GLY A 71 4.59 4.95 -24.11
CA GLY A 71 4.34 6.16 -24.90
C GLY A 71 2.87 6.41 -25.24
N SER A 72 1.96 5.46 -24.98
CA SER A 72 0.53 5.68 -25.22
C SER A 72 -0.08 6.64 -24.21
N ARG A 73 -1.05 7.45 -24.66
CA ARG A 73 -1.84 8.33 -23.78
C ARG A 73 -2.98 7.51 -23.17
N VAL A 74 -3.06 7.50 -21.84
CA VAL A 74 -4.09 6.82 -21.05
C VAL A 74 -4.97 7.87 -20.40
N GLU A 75 -6.22 7.97 -20.85
CA GLU A 75 -7.24 8.78 -20.20
C GLU A 75 -7.99 7.92 -19.18
N ILE A 76 -8.09 8.41 -17.95
CA ILE A 76 -8.72 7.70 -16.84
C ILE A 76 -9.90 8.52 -16.39
N SER A 77 -11.08 7.91 -16.43
CA SER A 77 -12.35 8.54 -16.10
C SER A 77 -13.14 7.69 -15.11
N ASP A 78 -14.10 8.31 -14.46
CA ASP A 78 -15.08 7.67 -13.62
C ASP A 78 -16.52 8.10 -14.01
N ALA A 79 -17.51 7.78 -13.18
CA ALA A 79 -18.90 8.15 -13.46
C ALA A 79 -19.17 9.67 -13.39
N LEU A 80 -18.24 10.47 -12.87
CA LEU A 80 -18.36 11.93 -12.75
C LEU A 80 -17.57 12.67 -13.84
N GLY A 81 -16.59 12.04 -14.47
CA GLY A 81 -15.86 12.59 -15.60
C GLY A 81 -14.44 12.08 -15.73
N VAL A 82 -13.60 12.82 -16.45
CA VAL A 82 -12.16 12.53 -16.55
C VAL A 82 -11.51 12.82 -15.20
N VAL A 83 -10.87 11.80 -14.63
CA VAL A 83 -10.09 11.88 -13.39
C VAL A 83 -8.68 12.39 -13.70
N ASP A 84 -8.00 11.79 -14.68
CA ASP A 84 -6.64 12.17 -15.07
C ASP A 84 -6.27 11.70 -16.48
N THR A 85 -5.18 12.21 -17.04
CA THR A 85 -4.61 11.73 -18.31
C THR A 85 -3.09 11.62 -18.22
N VAL A 86 -2.57 10.41 -18.42
CA VAL A 86 -1.15 10.08 -18.18
C VAL A 86 -0.55 9.37 -19.39
N THR A 87 0.73 9.60 -19.68
CA THR A 87 1.47 8.83 -20.70
C THR A 87 2.04 7.57 -20.06
N ALA A 88 1.73 6.40 -20.63
CA ALA A 88 2.19 5.11 -20.16
C ALA A 88 3.71 4.95 -20.32
N SER A 89 4.34 4.34 -19.31
CA SER A 89 5.76 3.96 -19.34
C SER A 89 5.92 2.48 -19.73
N GLY A 90 7.14 1.92 -19.60
CA GLY A 90 7.46 0.52 -19.92
C GLY A 90 6.64 -0.55 -19.16
N GLY A 91 5.83 -0.17 -18.17
CA GLY A 91 4.94 -1.06 -17.42
C GLY A 91 3.47 -0.61 -17.37
N GLY A 92 3.08 0.38 -18.18
CA GLY A 92 1.75 1.00 -18.14
C GLY A 92 1.68 2.26 -17.27
N VAL A 93 0.52 2.48 -16.64
CA VAL A 93 0.22 3.61 -15.75
C VAL A 93 -0.15 3.08 -14.38
N SER A 94 0.39 3.70 -13.33
CA SER A 94 -0.08 3.51 -11.95
C SER A 94 -0.31 4.88 -11.33
N LEU A 95 -1.50 5.12 -10.80
CA LEU A 95 -1.82 6.36 -10.10
C LEU A 95 -2.53 6.06 -8.77
N ARG A 96 -2.57 7.07 -7.91
CA ARG A 96 -3.42 7.09 -6.73
C ARG A 96 -4.28 8.35 -6.77
N THR A 97 -5.54 8.20 -6.42
CA THR A 97 -6.46 9.33 -6.34
C THR A 97 -7.32 9.24 -5.07
N LYS A 98 -7.77 10.41 -4.60
CA LYS A 98 -8.63 10.57 -3.42
C LYS A 98 -10.07 10.38 -3.87
N GLY A 99 -10.62 9.19 -3.64
CA GLY A 99 -11.94 8.80 -4.13
C GLY A 99 -12.01 8.68 -5.66
N VAL A 100 -12.85 7.77 -6.12
CA VAL A 100 -13.33 7.70 -7.51
C VAL A 100 -14.79 7.30 -7.44
N ALA A 101 -15.61 7.85 -8.33
CA ALA A 101 -16.89 7.24 -8.59
C ALA A 101 -16.65 5.90 -9.31
N LEU A 102 -17.55 4.93 -9.12
CA LEU A 102 -17.47 3.67 -9.87
C LEU A 102 -18.51 3.70 -11.00
N PRO A 103 -18.23 3.09 -12.17
CA PRO A 103 -16.99 2.38 -12.52
C PRO A 103 -15.84 3.32 -12.89
N VAL A 104 -14.60 2.85 -12.68
CA VAL A 104 -13.41 3.47 -13.29
C VAL A 104 -13.24 2.93 -14.70
N VAL A 105 -12.89 3.82 -15.63
CA VAL A 105 -12.67 3.53 -17.04
C VAL A 105 -11.29 4.03 -17.44
N ALA A 106 -10.54 3.22 -18.19
CA ALA A 106 -9.30 3.62 -18.83
C ALA A 106 -9.43 3.51 -20.34
N LEU A 107 -9.12 4.59 -21.05
CA LEU A 107 -9.12 4.69 -22.50
C LEU A 107 -7.68 4.79 -23.01
N VAL A 108 -7.26 3.83 -23.86
CA VAL A 108 -5.92 3.75 -24.42
C VAL A 108 -6.02 3.52 -25.93
N SER A 109 -5.68 4.53 -26.73
CA SER A 109 -5.72 4.44 -28.20
C SER A 109 -7.05 3.86 -28.75
N GLY A 110 -8.19 4.30 -28.19
CA GLY A 110 -9.53 3.83 -28.56
C GLY A 110 -9.99 2.55 -27.84
N GLN A 111 -9.12 1.85 -27.12
CA GLN A 111 -9.49 0.69 -26.31
C GLN A 111 -9.99 1.11 -24.93
N VAL A 112 -11.03 0.43 -24.44
CA VAL A 112 -11.67 0.72 -23.15
C VAL A 112 -11.51 -0.47 -22.20
N ALA A 113 -10.91 -0.21 -21.03
CA ALA A 113 -10.94 -1.13 -19.90
C ALA A 113 -11.78 -0.54 -18.75
N ARG A 114 -12.55 -1.36 -18.05
CA ARG A 114 -13.45 -0.93 -16.96
C ARG A 114 -13.26 -1.77 -15.71
N ALA A 115 -13.35 -1.15 -14.55
CA ALA A 115 -13.31 -1.82 -13.25
C ALA A 115 -14.33 -1.19 -12.28
N SER A 116 -15.11 -2.04 -11.61
CA SER A 116 -16.25 -1.62 -10.77
C SER A 116 -16.24 -2.23 -9.37
N GLU A 117 -15.31 -3.12 -9.05
CA GLU A 117 -15.24 -3.76 -7.75
C GLU A 117 -14.24 -3.04 -6.86
N MET A 118 -14.65 -2.73 -5.63
CA MET A 118 -13.73 -2.23 -4.62
C MET A 118 -14.22 -2.64 -3.24
N ASP A 119 -13.52 -3.57 -2.61
CA ASP A 119 -13.71 -3.82 -1.19
C ASP A 119 -13.08 -2.66 -0.40
N SER A 120 -13.87 -1.96 0.43
CA SER A 120 -13.33 -0.90 1.27
C SER A 120 -12.43 -1.47 2.37
N LEU A 121 -11.24 -0.89 2.53
CA LEU A 121 -10.36 -1.18 3.66
C LEU A 121 -10.53 -0.08 4.70
N LEU A 122 -11.11 -0.41 5.85
CA LEU A 122 -11.05 0.49 7.00
C LEU A 122 -9.58 0.57 7.48
N PRO A 123 -8.98 1.77 7.56
CA PRO A 123 -7.61 1.91 8.02
C PRO A 123 -7.52 1.48 9.48
N LYS A 124 -6.58 0.57 9.78
CA LYS A 124 -6.25 0.19 11.15
C LYS A 124 -5.32 1.20 11.78
N ARG A 125 -5.08 1.06 13.09
CA ARG A 125 -4.19 1.96 13.84
C ARG A 125 -2.75 1.90 13.33
N VAL A 126 -2.02 2.98 13.52
CA VAL A 126 -0.57 3.06 13.27
C VAL A 126 0.12 3.21 14.62
N ALA A 127 1.14 2.40 14.87
CA ALA A 127 1.99 2.57 16.05
C ALA A 127 3.23 3.41 15.69
N VAL A 128 3.51 4.48 16.42
CA VAL A 128 4.72 5.30 16.24
C VAL A 128 5.67 5.09 17.42
N ILE A 129 6.92 4.74 17.16
CA ILE A 129 7.94 4.49 18.18
C ILE A 129 9.14 5.41 17.90
N GLY A 130 9.52 6.20 18.89
CA GLY A 130 10.67 7.10 18.80
C GLY A 130 11.01 7.73 20.14
N ARG A 131 11.91 8.72 20.11
CA ARG A 131 12.23 9.62 21.22
C ARG A 131 11.35 10.85 21.14
N ALA A 132 11.04 11.43 22.30
CA ALA A 132 10.41 12.73 22.34
C ALA A 132 11.32 13.78 21.68
N GLY A 133 10.84 14.35 20.57
CA GLY A 133 11.58 15.29 19.75
C GLY A 133 10.74 15.78 18.58
N TRP A 134 11.30 16.69 17.79
CA TRP A 134 10.59 17.30 16.67
C TRP A 134 10.12 16.28 15.63
N GLU A 135 10.97 15.31 15.27
CA GLU A 135 10.59 14.29 14.28
C GLU A 135 9.36 13.50 14.74
N SER A 136 9.39 12.88 15.93
CA SER A 136 8.25 12.12 16.42
C SER A 136 6.99 12.96 16.60
N LYS A 137 7.11 14.20 17.05
CA LYS A 137 5.96 15.12 17.15
C LYS A 137 5.32 15.36 15.79
N PHE A 138 6.11 15.72 14.78
CA PHE A 138 5.58 16.10 13.47
C PHE A 138 5.15 14.90 12.63
N VAL A 139 5.77 13.73 12.79
CA VAL A 139 5.30 12.48 12.17
C VAL A 139 3.96 12.05 12.77
N THR A 140 3.83 12.04 14.10
CA THR A 140 2.54 11.73 14.74
C THR A 140 1.46 12.71 14.31
N ALA A 141 1.73 14.03 14.38
CA ALA A 141 0.77 15.04 13.97
C ALA A 141 0.38 14.92 12.49
N ALA A 142 1.34 14.68 11.59
CA ALA A 142 1.07 14.43 10.17
C ALA A 142 0.08 13.27 9.98
N LEU A 143 0.32 12.14 10.65
CA LEU A 143 -0.55 10.97 10.51
C LEU A 143 -1.94 11.23 11.08
N GLU A 144 -2.05 11.85 12.26
CA GLU A 144 -3.33 12.20 12.88
C GLU A 144 -4.14 13.20 12.04
N GLU A 145 -3.49 14.25 11.53
CA GLU A 145 -4.11 15.23 10.64
C GLU A 145 -4.55 14.60 9.31
N SER A 146 -3.87 13.53 8.86
CA SER A 146 -4.31 12.72 7.73
C SER A 146 -5.45 11.76 8.06
N GLY A 147 -5.94 11.74 9.31
CA GLY A 147 -7.04 10.91 9.78
C GLY A 147 -6.62 9.54 10.31
N TRP A 148 -5.32 9.26 10.45
CA TRP A 148 -4.88 7.99 11.02
C TRP A 148 -5.15 7.94 12.52
N SER A 149 -5.64 6.80 13.00
CA SER A 149 -5.66 6.52 14.44
C SER A 149 -4.26 6.12 14.89
N VAL A 150 -3.57 7.00 15.61
CA VAL A 150 -2.18 6.78 16.03
C VAL A 150 -2.12 6.38 17.51
N ASP A 151 -1.40 5.30 17.79
CA ASP A 151 -0.83 5.06 19.12
C ASP A 151 0.66 5.43 19.05
N ALA A 152 1.19 6.16 20.02
CA ALA A 152 2.60 6.56 20.04
C ALA A 152 3.28 6.16 21.36
N ARG A 153 4.55 5.76 21.28
CA ARG A 153 5.42 5.55 22.43
C ARG A 153 6.71 6.32 22.25
N LEU A 154 6.87 7.36 23.06
CA LEU A 154 7.94 8.34 22.94
C LEU A 154 8.88 8.26 24.15
N SER A 155 10.12 7.85 23.96
CA SER A 155 11.13 7.84 25.02
C SER A 155 11.61 9.26 25.32
N VAL A 156 11.42 9.72 26.56
CA VAL A 156 11.86 11.05 27.02
C VAL A 156 13.20 10.98 27.76
N ALA A 157 13.48 9.86 28.42
CA ALA A 157 14.72 9.57 29.13
C ALA A 157 14.93 8.04 29.19
N PRO A 158 16.12 7.54 29.57
CA PRO A 158 16.35 6.11 29.73
C PRO A 158 15.31 5.45 30.66
N GLY A 159 14.56 4.48 30.13
CA GLY A 159 13.50 3.78 30.87
C GLY A 159 12.20 4.56 31.07
N ILE A 160 12.13 5.84 30.67
CA ILE A 160 10.93 6.68 30.79
C ILE A 160 10.32 6.92 29.41
N ASP A 161 9.07 6.51 29.27
CA ASP A 161 8.29 6.65 28.04
C ASP A 161 6.98 7.38 28.29
N VAL A 162 6.61 8.25 27.35
CA VAL A 162 5.27 8.83 27.23
C VAL A 162 4.50 7.99 26.22
N ASN A 163 3.34 7.47 26.63
CA ASN A 163 2.48 6.69 25.74
C ASN A 163 1.22 7.49 25.41
N GLN A 164 0.85 7.47 24.14
CA GLN A 164 -0.46 7.83 23.64
C GLN A 164 -1.09 6.56 23.08
N GLY A 165 -2.25 6.17 23.60
CA GLY A 165 -2.82 4.85 23.31
C GLY A 165 -2.10 3.72 24.06
N ASP A 166 -2.23 2.49 23.56
CA ASP A 166 -1.78 1.29 24.29
C ASP A 166 -0.97 0.33 23.41
N ILE A 167 0.33 0.60 23.30
CA ILE A 167 1.28 -0.25 22.54
C ILE A 167 1.86 -1.32 23.49
N ARG A 168 1.20 -2.48 23.55
CA ARG A 168 1.70 -3.66 24.29
C ARG A 168 2.26 -4.75 23.38
N THR A 169 1.51 -5.07 22.34
CA THR A 169 1.86 -6.12 21.37
C THR A 169 1.53 -5.64 19.96
N PHE A 170 2.35 -6.06 18.98
CA PHE A 170 2.14 -5.74 17.58
C PHE A 170 1.42 -6.92 16.92
N ASP A 171 0.15 -6.74 16.59
CA ASP A 171 -0.64 -7.70 15.85
C ASP A 171 -1.39 -7.02 14.69
N THR A 172 -1.68 -7.81 13.65
CA THR A 172 -2.37 -7.33 12.44
C THR A 172 -3.87 -7.19 12.65
N ALA A 173 -4.45 -7.60 13.77
CA ALA A 173 -5.84 -7.33 14.10
C ALA A 173 -6.02 -5.84 14.47
N ARG A 174 -5.09 -5.29 15.26
CA ARG A 174 -5.12 -3.92 15.76
C ARG A 174 -4.37 -2.91 14.89
N TYR A 175 -3.17 -3.26 14.42
CA TYR A 175 -2.29 -2.31 13.72
C TYR A 175 -2.18 -2.61 12.23
N ALA A 176 -2.23 -1.55 11.42
CA ALA A 176 -1.89 -1.58 10.00
C ALA A 176 -0.37 -1.56 9.81
N ALA A 177 0.31 -0.67 10.55
CA ALA A 177 1.73 -0.46 10.42
C ALA A 177 2.39 0.01 11.72
N VAL A 178 3.71 -0.15 11.80
CA VAL A 178 4.58 0.42 12.83
C VAL A 178 5.57 1.37 12.18
N VAL A 179 5.67 2.61 12.67
CA VAL A 179 6.68 3.60 12.26
C VAL A 179 7.76 3.63 13.33
N VAL A 180 9.00 3.34 12.93
CA VAL A 180 10.18 3.32 13.79
C VAL A 180 11.09 4.49 13.40
N LEU A 181 11.24 5.45 14.32
CA LEU A 181 11.96 6.70 14.07
C LEU A 181 13.40 6.70 14.63
N ASP A 182 13.70 5.87 15.64
CA ASP A 182 15.03 5.77 16.24
C ASP A 182 15.29 4.47 17.04
N SER A 183 16.42 4.46 17.77
CA SER A 183 16.92 3.35 18.58
C SER A 183 16.04 2.94 19.76
N SER A 184 15.08 3.76 20.19
CA SER A 184 14.14 3.40 21.27
C SER A 184 13.30 2.17 20.93
N ALA A 185 13.16 1.85 19.63
CA ALA A 185 12.47 0.67 19.15
C ALA A 185 13.26 -0.64 19.31
N ALA A 186 14.54 -0.59 19.69
CA ALA A 186 15.40 -1.78 19.76
C ALA A 186 14.81 -2.90 20.64
N ARG A 187 14.21 -2.55 21.78
CA ARG A 187 13.54 -3.50 22.69
C ARG A 187 12.33 -4.21 22.09
N PHE A 188 11.76 -3.67 21.01
CA PHE A 188 10.60 -4.23 20.31
C PHE A 188 10.99 -5.02 19.05
N GLY A 189 12.27 -5.11 18.72
CA GLY A 189 12.73 -5.63 17.43
C GLY A 189 12.15 -6.98 17.02
N ASN A 190 12.12 -7.95 17.95
CA ASN A 190 11.54 -9.27 17.69
C ASN A 190 10.02 -9.20 17.46
N GLY A 191 9.30 -8.42 18.28
CA GLY A 191 7.86 -8.22 18.14
C GLY A 191 7.50 -7.58 16.79
N ILE A 192 8.26 -6.56 16.38
CA ILE A 192 8.09 -5.89 15.09
C ILE A 192 8.39 -6.85 13.93
N ALA A 193 9.50 -7.59 13.99
CA ALA A 193 9.84 -8.56 12.95
C ALA A 193 8.78 -9.67 12.80
N THR A 194 8.24 -10.17 13.92
CA THR A 194 7.16 -11.15 13.93
C THR A 194 5.87 -10.57 13.34
N PHE A 195 5.52 -9.35 13.72
CA PHE A 195 4.36 -8.63 13.18
C PHE A 195 4.45 -8.47 11.66
N VAL A 196 5.61 -8.07 11.14
CA VAL A 196 5.84 -7.90 9.70
C VAL A 196 5.70 -9.24 8.97
N ARG A 197 6.36 -10.31 9.46
CA ARG A 197 6.25 -11.63 8.81
C ARG A 197 4.81 -12.15 8.73
N ARG A 198 3.95 -11.77 9.68
CA ARG A 198 2.51 -12.10 9.72
C ARG A 198 1.63 -11.21 8.82
N GLY A 199 2.20 -10.25 8.10
CA GLY A 199 1.47 -9.36 7.19
C GLY A 199 1.56 -7.89 7.54
N GLY A 200 2.05 -7.55 8.74
CA GLY A 200 2.18 -6.17 9.19
C GLY A 200 3.07 -5.29 8.31
N GLY A 201 2.78 -3.99 8.30
CA GLY A 201 3.65 -2.99 7.68
C GLY A 201 4.67 -2.41 8.66
N VAL A 202 5.90 -2.16 8.23
CA VAL A 202 6.84 -1.36 9.04
C VAL A 202 7.50 -0.28 8.19
N ILE A 203 7.67 0.89 8.78
CA ILE A 203 8.42 2.00 8.22
C ILE A 203 9.64 2.21 9.11
N LEU A 204 10.84 2.10 8.55
CA LEU A 204 12.10 2.38 9.21
C LEU A 204 12.62 3.72 8.70
N ALA A 205 12.55 4.77 9.51
CA ALA A 205 12.91 6.13 9.10
C ALA A 205 13.95 6.75 10.03
N GLY A 206 14.75 7.68 9.50
CA GLY A 206 15.83 8.34 10.24
C GLY A 206 16.75 7.34 10.95
N ASN A 207 17.01 7.56 12.23
CA ASN A 207 17.82 6.66 13.06
C ASN A 207 17.18 5.29 13.27
N GLY A 208 15.87 5.14 13.02
CA GLY A 208 15.14 3.88 13.10
C GLY A 208 15.65 2.85 12.08
N ALA A 209 16.18 3.31 10.95
CA ALA A 209 16.80 2.46 9.94
C ALA A 209 18.11 1.80 10.41
N ARG A 210 18.73 2.32 11.49
CA ARG A 210 19.99 1.81 12.07
C ARG A 210 19.78 0.83 13.22
N VAL A 211 18.54 0.52 13.58
CA VAL A 211 18.24 -0.39 14.69
C VAL A 211 18.72 -1.79 14.34
N ALA A 212 19.78 -2.26 15.01
CA ALA A 212 20.42 -3.53 14.71
C ALA A 212 19.44 -4.73 14.72
N ALA A 213 18.49 -4.72 15.67
CA ALA A 213 17.45 -5.74 15.78
C ALA A 213 16.48 -5.79 14.58
N LEU A 214 16.41 -4.74 13.76
CA LEU A 214 15.55 -4.62 12.58
C LEU A 214 16.33 -4.80 11.26
N ASN A 215 17.66 -4.88 11.29
CA ASN A 215 18.49 -5.18 10.12
C ASN A 215 18.07 -6.45 9.35
N PRO A 216 17.59 -7.53 10.00
CA PRO A 216 17.13 -8.73 9.30
C PRO A 216 15.95 -8.49 8.35
N ILE A 217 15.11 -7.49 8.64
CA ILE A 217 13.90 -7.19 7.85
C ILE A 217 14.07 -5.98 6.93
N ALA A 218 15.01 -5.08 7.23
CA ALA A 218 15.31 -3.86 6.47
C ALA A 218 15.58 -4.10 4.97
N ALA A 219 15.23 -3.12 4.13
CA ALA A 219 15.41 -3.14 2.68
C ALA A 219 16.89 -3.17 2.27
N GLY A 220 17.75 -2.56 3.07
CA GLY A 220 19.19 -2.60 2.90
C GLY A 220 19.92 -2.02 4.10
N LYS A 221 21.24 -1.93 4.00
CA LYS A 221 22.05 -1.29 5.05
C LYS A 221 22.11 0.23 4.82
N PRO A 222 21.75 1.07 5.80
CA PRO A 222 21.93 2.51 5.68
C PRO A 222 23.43 2.84 5.62
N GLY A 223 23.79 3.74 4.71
CA GLY A 223 25.13 4.25 4.51
C GLY A 223 25.47 5.40 5.46
N MET A 224 26.46 6.20 5.06
CA MET A 224 26.81 7.43 5.77
C MET A 224 25.83 8.55 5.44
N ARG A 225 25.44 9.33 6.46
CA ARG A 225 24.58 10.49 6.29
C ARG A 225 25.17 11.50 5.31
N VAL A 226 24.38 11.89 4.34
CA VAL A 226 24.68 12.86 3.31
C VAL A 226 23.99 14.17 3.68
N ARG A 227 24.74 15.27 3.65
CA ARG A 227 24.17 16.61 3.80
C ARG A 227 23.55 17.07 2.48
N PRO A 228 22.43 17.82 2.53
CA PRO A 228 21.84 18.38 1.33
C PRO A 228 22.78 19.43 0.72
N ARG A 229 22.74 19.59 -0.61
CA ARG A 229 23.54 20.60 -1.32
C ARG A 229 23.00 22.01 -1.10
N THR A 230 21.70 22.14 -0.84
CA THR A 230 21.00 23.38 -0.56
C THR A 230 20.03 23.17 0.59
N ILE A 231 19.76 24.22 1.38
CA ILE A 231 18.77 24.20 2.47
C ILE A 231 17.55 25.03 2.02
N SER A 232 17.14 24.85 0.77
CA SER A 232 15.98 25.53 0.18
C SER A 232 14.84 24.53 0.00
N PHE A 233 13.78 24.71 0.77
CA PHE A 233 12.60 23.84 0.78
C PHE A 233 11.57 24.33 -0.24
N THR A 234 11.98 24.44 -1.50
CA THR A 234 11.09 24.82 -2.60
C THR A 234 9.98 23.79 -2.78
N ARG A 235 8.79 24.26 -3.17
CA ARG A 235 7.57 23.44 -3.35
C ARG A 235 7.79 22.17 -4.19
N ASP A 236 8.56 22.24 -5.26
CA ASP A 236 8.64 21.17 -6.26
C ASP A 236 9.60 20.03 -5.87
N SER A 237 10.44 20.22 -4.85
CA SER A 237 11.44 19.22 -4.44
C SER A 237 11.93 19.42 -3.00
N PRO A 238 11.03 19.52 -2.01
CA PRO A 238 11.41 19.91 -0.65
C PRO A 238 12.34 18.89 0.02
N ARG A 239 12.24 17.61 -0.35
CA ARG A 239 13.10 16.54 0.16
C ARG A 239 14.56 16.67 -0.29
N ARG A 240 14.86 17.42 -1.35
CA ARG A 240 16.25 17.70 -1.76
C ARG A 240 17.03 18.53 -0.74
N ALA A 241 16.31 19.28 0.11
CA ALA A 241 16.88 20.06 1.20
C ALA A 241 17.01 19.27 2.52
N LEU A 242 16.63 17.99 2.53
CA LEU A 242 16.82 17.11 3.69
C LEU A 242 18.16 16.40 3.62
N ALA A 243 18.79 16.24 4.79
CA ALA A 243 19.84 15.25 4.94
C ALA A 243 19.23 13.85 4.85
N PHE A 244 19.98 12.91 4.30
CA PHE A 244 19.51 11.53 4.21
C PHE A 244 20.66 10.53 4.28
N GLU A 245 20.34 9.32 4.68
CA GLU A 245 21.23 8.18 4.72
C GLU A 245 20.92 7.29 3.51
N PRO A 246 21.80 7.24 2.51
CA PRO A 246 21.54 6.43 1.33
C PRO A 246 21.51 4.94 1.69
N ILE A 247 20.85 4.13 0.86
CA ILE A 247 20.76 2.67 1.05
C ILE A 247 21.56 1.98 -0.08
N PRO A 248 22.91 2.01 -0.04
CA PRO A 248 23.74 1.56 -1.16
C PRO A 248 23.74 0.03 -1.34
N ASN A 249 23.57 -0.71 -0.24
CA ASN A 249 23.60 -2.17 -0.23
C ASN A 249 22.19 -2.69 0.01
N LEU A 250 21.40 -2.71 -1.06
CA LEU A 250 20.06 -3.27 -1.07
C LEU A 250 20.11 -4.80 -0.98
N ARG A 251 19.08 -5.37 -0.37
CA ARG A 251 18.82 -6.80 -0.51
C ARG A 251 18.36 -7.11 -1.92
N THR A 252 18.58 -8.35 -2.35
CA THR A 252 18.27 -8.81 -3.71
C THR A 252 16.78 -8.74 -4.06
N ASP A 253 15.91 -8.75 -3.05
CA ASP A 253 14.46 -8.65 -3.17
C ASP A 253 13.91 -7.25 -2.85
N ALA A 254 14.80 -6.26 -2.67
CA ALA A 254 14.40 -4.89 -2.41
C ALA A 254 14.14 -4.12 -3.70
N VAL A 255 13.13 -3.26 -3.64
CA VAL A 255 12.67 -2.37 -4.68
C VAL A 255 13.10 -0.95 -4.31
N VAL A 256 13.70 -0.25 -5.26
CA VAL A 256 14.01 1.18 -5.14
C VAL A 256 12.73 1.98 -5.33
N ILE A 257 12.40 2.83 -4.36
CA ILE A 257 11.26 3.75 -4.44
C ILE A 257 11.75 5.11 -4.92
N GLU A 258 12.75 5.68 -4.26
CA GLU A 258 13.21 7.04 -4.53
C GLU A 258 14.73 7.07 -4.62
N VAL A 259 15.22 7.75 -5.66
CA VAL A 259 16.64 8.03 -5.88
C VAL A 259 16.86 9.53 -5.78
N GLN A 260 17.78 9.95 -4.91
CA GLN A 260 18.22 11.33 -4.77
C GLN A 260 19.71 11.45 -5.07
N ASP A 261 20.05 12.34 -5.99
CA ASP A 261 21.43 12.58 -6.43
C ASP A 261 22.18 11.28 -6.80
N GLY A 262 21.48 10.37 -7.50
CA GLY A 262 22.02 9.07 -7.90
C GLY A 262 22.18 8.05 -6.77
N ARG A 263 21.62 8.30 -5.58
CA ARG A 263 21.68 7.42 -4.42
C ARG A 263 20.28 7.04 -3.95
N VAL A 264 20.07 5.78 -3.58
CA VAL A 264 18.78 5.29 -3.11
C VAL A 264 18.44 5.95 -1.77
N ALA A 265 17.40 6.78 -1.76
CA ALA A 265 16.91 7.49 -0.58
C ALA A 265 15.76 6.73 0.09
N ILE A 266 14.92 6.04 -0.68
CA ILE A 266 13.85 5.19 -0.15
C ILE A 266 13.87 3.87 -0.90
N ALA A 267 13.78 2.78 -0.15
CA ALA A 267 13.62 1.44 -0.68
C ALA A 267 12.57 0.69 0.13
N ALA A 268 12.00 -0.34 -0.46
CA ALA A 268 11.13 -1.25 0.25
C ALA A 268 11.37 -2.69 -0.14
N ARG A 269 10.89 -3.60 0.69
CA ARG A 269 10.90 -5.02 0.38
C ARG A 269 9.76 -5.74 1.07
N ARG A 270 9.59 -7.00 0.69
CA ARG A 270 8.77 -7.94 1.45
C ARG A 270 9.58 -8.63 2.52
N GLU A 271 8.89 -8.95 3.60
CA GLU A 271 9.39 -9.86 4.62
C GLU A 271 8.21 -10.73 5.06
N GLY A 272 8.23 -12.01 4.63
CA GLY A 272 7.06 -12.88 4.73
C GLY A 272 5.84 -12.29 4.00
N SER A 273 4.72 -12.20 4.72
CA SER A 273 3.47 -11.61 4.20
C SER A 273 3.44 -10.08 4.26
N GLY A 274 4.33 -9.45 5.01
CA GLY A 274 4.33 -8.02 5.27
C GLY A 274 5.17 -7.20 4.31
N ARG A 275 5.26 -5.90 4.62
CA ARG A 275 6.00 -4.91 3.85
C ARG A 275 6.87 -4.07 4.76
N VAL A 276 8.09 -3.80 4.29
CA VAL A 276 9.07 -2.97 4.97
C VAL A 276 9.38 -1.82 4.04
N VAL A 277 9.15 -0.58 4.47
CA VAL A 277 9.62 0.63 3.78
C VAL A 277 10.75 1.23 4.62
N GLN A 278 11.90 1.45 3.99
CA GLN A 278 13.06 2.06 4.61
C GLN A 278 13.27 3.44 4.00
N VAL A 279 13.19 4.46 4.83
CA VAL A 279 13.28 5.87 4.48
C VAL A 279 14.61 6.40 4.99
N GLY A 280 15.49 6.77 4.08
CA GLY A 280 16.80 7.34 4.39
C GLY A 280 16.73 8.79 4.87
N TYR A 281 15.63 9.50 4.60
CA TYR A 281 15.46 10.88 5.04
C TYR A 281 15.50 11.02 6.56
N ASP A 282 16.18 12.07 7.00
CA ASP A 282 16.30 12.45 8.39
C ASP A 282 15.74 13.86 8.60
N GLU A 283 15.26 14.12 9.81
CA GLU A 283 14.72 15.43 10.22
C GLU A 283 13.66 15.98 9.25
N THR A 284 12.72 15.13 8.82
CA THR A 284 11.63 15.52 7.89
C THR A 284 10.76 16.64 8.46
N TRP A 285 10.74 16.81 9.77
CA TRP A 285 10.13 17.97 10.43
C TRP A 285 10.63 19.32 9.89
N ARG A 286 11.87 19.40 9.39
CA ARG A 286 12.45 20.62 8.81
C ARG A 286 11.72 21.05 7.56
N TRP A 287 11.38 20.08 6.70
CA TRP A 287 10.55 20.36 5.53
C TRP A 287 9.20 20.93 5.97
N ARG A 288 8.56 20.32 6.97
CA ARG A 288 7.27 20.81 7.46
C ARG A 288 7.32 22.23 8.04
N LEU A 289 8.38 22.58 8.77
CA LEU A 289 8.49 23.88 9.45
C LEU A 289 9.11 24.99 8.59
N MET A 290 10.08 24.66 7.74
CA MET A 290 10.84 25.63 6.97
C MET A 290 10.47 25.64 5.49
N GLY A 291 9.61 24.73 5.06
CA GLY A 291 9.05 24.77 3.71
C GLY A 291 8.04 25.89 3.54
N GLU A 292 7.98 26.41 2.32
CA GLU A 292 7.07 27.49 1.95
C GLU A 292 5.71 26.95 1.48
N GLY A 293 4.68 27.79 1.52
CA GLY A 293 3.35 27.47 0.99
C GLY A 293 2.71 26.24 1.65
N GLU A 294 2.45 25.21 0.84
CA GLU A 294 1.76 23.97 1.24
C GLU A 294 2.69 22.93 1.89
N ALA A 295 3.88 23.31 2.35
CA ALA A 295 4.88 22.35 2.85
C ALA A 295 4.38 21.44 3.99
N ALA A 296 3.57 21.97 4.91
CA ALA A 296 2.99 21.17 5.98
C ALA A 296 1.98 20.15 5.46
N GLU A 297 1.20 20.52 4.45
CA GLU A 297 0.26 19.62 3.77
C GLU A 297 0.99 18.56 2.97
N ALA A 298 2.00 18.93 2.19
CA ALA A 298 2.79 18.01 1.40
C ALA A 298 3.58 17.02 2.28
N HIS A 299 4.10 17.47 3.44
CA HIS A 299 4.73 16.59 4.45
C HIS A 299 3.72 15.59 5.01
N ARG A 300 2.52 16.06 5.36
CA ARG A 300 1.42 15.23 5.84
C ARG A 300 1.02 14.17 4.82
N GLU A 301 0.80 14.58 3.58
CA GLU A 301 0.44 13.68 2.48
C GLU A 301 1.52 12.64 2.25
N TRP A 302 2.79 13.05 2.21
CA TRP A 302 3.92 12.14 2.03
C TRP A 302 4.02 11.07 3.13
N TRP A 303 3.90 11.46 4.41
CA TRP A 303 3.92 10.48 5.50
C TRP A 303 2.73 9.52 5.45
N SER A 304 1.53 10.04 5.17
CA SER A 304 0.33 9.21 4.99
C SER A 304 0.52 8.20 3.87
N ASP A 305 1.14 8.62 2.76
CA ASP A 305 1.42 7.80 1.60
C ASP A 305 2.44 6.69 1.86
N ILE A 306 3.54 7.01 2.54
CA ILE A 306 4.55 6.04 3.00
C ILE A 306 3.90 4.97 3.87
N VAL A 307 3.08 5.40 4.85
CA VAL A 307 2.38 4.48 5.75
C VAL A 307 1.36 3.64 4.99
N ALA A 308 0.57 4.22 4.09
CA ALA A 308 -0.40 3.51 3.27
C ALA A 308 0.23 2.47 2.31
N GLY A 309 1.47 2.73 1.88
CA GLY A 309 2.27 1.79 1.09
C GLY A 309 2.66 0.54 1.89
N ALA A 310 3.05 0.71 3.15
CA ALA A 310 3.44 -0.37 4.04
C ALA A 310 2.25 -1.08 4.71
N ALA A 311 1.15 -0.36 4.95
CA ALA A 311 0.02 -0.79 5.76
C ALA A 311 -0.53 -2.17 5.38
N TYR A 312 -0.79 -3.00 6.41
CA TYR A 312 -1.46 -4.28 6.27
C TYR A 312 -2.84 -4.10 5.63
N ARG A 313 -3.11 -4.92 4.62
CA ARG A 313 -4.41 -5.03 3.94
C ARG A 313 -4.97 -6.40 4.25
N ALA A 314 -6.07 -6.44 4.99
CA ALA A 314 -6.84 -7.68 5.07
C ALA A 314 -7.51 -7.87 3.71
N GLU A 315 -6.98 -8.79 2.88
CA GLU A 315 -7.73 -9.22 1.70
C GLU A 315 -9.00 -9.89 2.18
N ARG A 316 -10.14 -9.27 1.87
CA ARG A 316 -11.43 -9.92 1.99
C ARG A 316 -11.55 -10.84 0.77
N LYS A 317 -11.43 -12.15 0.99
CA LYS A 317 -11.82 -13.12 -0.04
C LYS A 317 -13.34 -13.18 -0.05
N ILE A 318 -13.96 -12.53 -1.03
CA ILE A 318 -15.36 -12.83 -1.37
C ILE A 318 -15.35 -14.24 -1.98
N GLY A 319 -16.08 -15.18 -1.37
CA GLY A 319 -16.26 -16.51 -1.97
C GLY A 319 -16.88 -16.38 -3.36
N ALA A 320 -16.54 -17.28 -4.28
CA ALA A 320 -17.05 -17.25 -5.66
C ALA A 320 -18.60 -17.33 -5.76
N ASP A 321 -19.29 -17.56 -4.64
CA ASP A 321 -20.74 -17.62 -4.50
C ASP A 321 -21.36 -16.38 -3.83
N GLY A 322 -20.58 -15.33 -3.57
CA GLY A 322 -21.05 -14.08 -2.96
C GLY A 322 -21.51 -14.21 -1.50
N ARG A 323 -21.29 -15.37 -0.86
CA ARG A 323 -21.69 -15.62 0.53
C ARG A 323 -20.54 -15.43 1.51
N PHE A 324 -20.92 -14.91 2.68
CA PHE A 324 -20.05 -14.66 3.82
C PHE A 324 -19.69 -15.98 4.50
N TRP A 325 -18.40 -16.32 4.52
CA TRP A 325 -17.89 -17.47 5.28
C TRP A 325 -17.29 -17.00 6.61
N VAL A 326 -17.98 -17.26 7.71
CA VAL A 326 -17.42 -17.22 9.06
C VAL A 326 -17.42 -18.64 9.61
N GLY A 327 -16.24 -19.24 9.68
CA GLY A 327 -15.97 -20.46 10.46
C GLY A 327 -16.50 -21.77 9.87
N GLY A 328 -15.65 -22.47 9.12
CA GLY A 328 -15.85 -23.87 8.72
C GLY A 328 -14.99 -24.23 7.49
N PRO A 329 -14.39 -25.43 7.43
CA PRO A 329 -13.62 -25.82 6.25
C PRO A 329 -14.54 -25.95 5.03
N PRO A 330 -14.15 -25.42 3.86
CA PRO A 330 -14.96 -25.51 2.65
C PRO A 330 -15.08 -26.98 2.17
N PRO A 331 -16.17 -27.35 1.48
CA PRO A 331 -16.28 -28.67 0.88
C PRO A 331 -15.20 -28.82 -0.21
N MET A 332 -14.25 -29.73 0.01
CA MET A 332 -13.28 -30.14 -1.01
C MET A 332 -14.00 -30.80 -2.18
N LYS A 333 -14.07 -30.12 -3.33
CA LYS A 333 -14.20 -30.80 -4.61
C LYS A 333 -12.79 -31.23 -5.04
N GLN A 334 -12.54 -32.53 -5.00
CA GLN A 334 -11.35 -33.14 -5.60
C GLN A 334 -11.40 -32.92 -7.10
N SER A 335 -10.55 -32.04 -7.61
CA SER A 335 -10.24 -31.94 -9.04
C SER A 335 -8.92 -32.67 -9.28
N THR A 336 -9.02 -33.85 -9.88
CA THR A 336 -7.92 -34.57 -10.49
C THR A 336 -7.53 -33.87 -11.79
N ALA A 337 -6.40 -33.16 -11.81
CA ALA A 337 -5.76 -32.77 -13.05
C ALA A 337 -4.24 -32.61 -12.88
N THR A 338 -3.56 -33.61 -13.42
CA THR A 338 -2.16 -33.71 -13.83
C THR A 338 -1.62 -32.41 -14.42
N GLN A 339 -0.48 -31.91 -13.93
CA GLN A 339 0.40 -31.04 -14.72
C GLN A 339 1.86 -31.41 -14.52
N ALA A 340 2.48 -31.66 -15.67
CA ALA A 340 3.82 -32.16 -15.88
C ALA A 340 4.87 -31.05 -15.77
N SER A 341 6.06 -31.50 -15.41
CA SER A 341 7.33 -30.78 -15.37
C SER A 341 7.65 -30.03 -16.67
N LEU A 342 8.01 -28.76 -16.55
CA LEU A 342 8.95 -28.11 -17.47
C LEU A 342 9.96 -27.31 -16.65
N GLN A 343 11.17 -27.85 -16.67
CA GLN A 343 12.39 -27.36 -16.05
C GLN A 343 13.14 -26.59 -17.13
N HIS A 344 13.36 -25.29 -16.96
CA HIS A 344 14.30 -24.58 -17.80
C HIS A 344 15.22 -23.66 -17.02
N GLN A 345 16.48 -23.74 -17.44
CA GLN A 345 17.70 -23.30 -16.80
C GLN A 345 17.79 -21.78 -16.69
N SER A 346 18.38 -21.38 -15.57
CA SER A 346 18.98 -20.10 -15.29
C SER A 346 20.24 -19.88 -16.15
N ASP A 347 20.32 -18.73 -16.82
CA ASP A 347 21.60 -18.11 -17.16
C ASP A 347 21.71 -16.75 -16.47
N ALA A 348 22.78 -16.63 -15.69
CA ALA A 348 23.16 -15.45 -14.93
C ALA A 348 24.09 -14.58 -15.78
N ALA A 349 23.76 -13.30 -15.96
CA ALA A 349 24.69 -12.29 -16.46
C ALA A 349 24.45 -10.94 -15.76
N GLY A 350 25.56 -10.26 -15.47
CA GLY A 350 25.71 -9.19 -14.50
C GLY A 350 24.82 -7.96 -14.65
N ILE A 351 24.40 -7.42 -13.50
CA ILE A 351 23.82 -6.09 -13.38
C ILE A 351 24.98 -5.11 -13.17
N THR A 352 25.34 -4.36 -14.21
CA THR A 352 26.21 -3.18 -14.08
C THR A 352 25.72 -2.06 -14.99
N SER A 353 24.47 -1.64 -14.81
CA SER A 353 23.97 -0.34 -15.27
C SER A 353 22.62 -0.04 -14.63
N MET A 354 22.54 1.03 -13.83
CA MET A 354 21.28 1.57 -13.32
C MET A 354 20.43 2.08 -14.49
N PRO A 355 19.14 1.67 -14.61
CA PRO A 355 18.27 2.16 -15.67
C PRO A 355 18.06 3.67 -15.59
N SER A 356 18.12 4.35 -16.74
CA SER A 356 17.97 5.80 -16.87
C SER A 356 16.60 6.36 -16.49
N HIS A 357 15.57 5.52 -16.35
CA HIS A 357 14.20 5.96 -16.01
C HIS A 357 13.98 6.27 -14.52
N LEU A 358 14.91 5.91 -13.63
CA LEU A 358 14.79 6.20 -12.18
C LEU A 358 15.27 7.61 -11.78
N ARG A 359 15.59 8.49 -12.74
CA ARG A 359 16.37 9.72 -12.45
C ARG A 359 15.55 10.93 -12.00
N SER A 360 14.22 10.93 -12.07
CA SER A 360 13.36 12.02 -11.58
C SER A 360 11.88 11.70 -11.79
N ASP A 361 11.37 10.68 -11.10
CA ASP A 361 9.95 10.34 -11.16
C ASP A 361 9.16 11.17 -10.13
N PRO A 362 8.14 11.95 -10.52
CA PRO A 362 7.27 12.67 -9.59
C PRO A 362 6.32 11.75 -8.78
N ALA A 363 6.19 10.45 -9.10
CA ALA A 363 5.27 9.52 -8.46
C ALA A 363 5.91 8.19 -7.95
N PRO A 364 7.04 8.23 -7.20
CA PRO A 364 7.84 7.05 -6.84
C PRO A 364 7.07 6.00 -6.03
N LEU A 365 6.03 6.41 -5.32
CA LEU A 365 5.26 5.57 -4.40
C LEU A 365 4.14 4.75 -5.09
N ALA A 366 3.83 5.07 -6.35
CA ALA A 366 2.98 4.24 -7.20
C ALA A 366 3.69 2.93 -7.60
N HIS A 367 5.00 3.00 -7.87
CA HIS A 367 5.87 1.84 -8.14
C HIS A 367 5.96 0.88 -6.94
N LEU A 368 5.97 1.40 -5.71
CA LEU A 368 6.03 0.58 -4.49
C LEU A 368 4.98 -0.53 -4.43
N ILE A 369 3.70 -0.21 -4.67
CA ILE A 369 2.65 -1.23 -4.60
C ILE A 369 2.74 -2.15 -5.82
N ASN A 370 3.20 -1.62 -6.98
CA ASN A 370 3.32 -2.39 -8.21
C ASN A 370 4.34 -3.52 -8.05
N ASP A 371 5.52 -3.19 -7.53
CA ASP A 371 6.65 -4.12 -7.48
C ASP A 371 6.57 -5.06 -6.28
N LEU A 372 5.92 -4.65 -5.19
CA LEU A 372 5.67 -5.54 -4.06
C LEU A 372 4.41 -6.42 -4.25
N GLY A 373 3.41 -6.04 -5.03
CA GLY A 373 2.13 -6.77 -5.12
C GLY A 373 1.29 -6.74 -3.82
N PRO A 374 0.14 -7.43 -3.72
CA PRO A 374 -0.73 -7.43 -2.53
C PRO A 374 -0.17 -8.27 -1.36
N SER A 375 -0.58 -8.00 -0.12
CA SER A 375 -0.16 -8.80 1.04
C SER A 375 -0.69 -10.23 0.90
N ARG A 376 0.21 -11.21 0.80
CA ARG A 376 -0.19 -12.61 0.70
C ARG A 376 -0.67 -13.07 2.07
N SER A 377 -1.91 -13.53 2.21
CA SER A 377 -2.29 -14.25 3.42
C SER A 377 -1.29 -15.39 3.63
N PRO A 378 -0.75 -15.58 4.84
CA PRO A 378 0.04 -16.78 5.11
C PRO A 378 -0.84 -17.97 4.74
N HIS A 379 -0.30 -18.91 3.94
CA HIS A 379 -0.97 -20.19 3.73
C HIS A 379 -1.36 -20.71 5.12
N ALA A 380 -2.65 -20.94 5.34
CA ALA A 380 -3.11 -21.64 6.51
C ALA A 380 -2.44 -23.01 6.46
N ALA A 381 -1.32 -23.16 7.17
CA ALA A 381 -0.78 -24.47 7.46
C ALA A 381 -1.90 -25.19 8.22
N SER A 382 -2.44 -26.23 7.60
CA SER A 382 -3.48 -27.09 8.13
C SER A 382 -2.94 -27.81 9.38
N PHE A 383 -2.87 -27.11 10.50
CA PHE A 383 -2.73 -27.74 11.80
C PHE A 383 -4.12 -28.20 12.21
N SER A 384 -4.38 -29.50 12.09
CA SER A 384 -5.51 -30.15 12.75
C SER A 384 -5.26 -30.11 14.26
N PRO A 385 -6.04 -29.38 15.06
CA PRO A 385 -5.98 -29.52 16.50
C PRO A 385 -6.89 -30.69 16.87
N THR A 386 -6.30 -31.82 17.25
CA THR A 386 -7.00 -32.83 18.04
C THR A 386 -7.25 -32.25 19.42
N CYS A 387 -8.44 -31.70 19.64
CA CYS A 387 -8.92 -31.37 20.98
C CYS A 387 -9.66 -32.59 21.57
N PRO A 388 -9.27 -33.12 22.73
CA PRO A 388 -10.17 -33.90 23.55
C PRO A 388 -11.12 -32.96 24.31
N PHE A 389 -12.36 -33.41 24.43
CA PHE A 389 -13.45 -32.81 25.20
C PHE A 389 -13.03 -32.41 26.62
N SER A 390 -13.44 -31.23 27.09
CA SER A 390 -13.91 -31.07 28.47
C SER A 390 -14.85 -29.87 28.59
N LEU A 391 -16.03 -30.15 29.16
CA LEU A 391 -17.12 -29.23 29.45
C LEU A 391 -16.78 -28.42 30.72
N VAL A 392 -16.59 -27.11 30.60
CA VAL A 392 -16.66 -26.18 31.74
C VAL A 392 -17.46 -24.94 31.31
N PRO A 393 -18.53 -24.56 32.03
CA PRO A 393 -19.27 -23.34 31.75
C PRO A 393 -18.47 -22.11 32.25
N CYS A 394 -18.20 -21.16 31.36
CA CYS A 394 -17.64 -19.85 31.72
C CYS A 394 -18.75 -18.88 32.15
N PRO A 395 -18.69 -18.30 33.36
CA PRO A 395 -19.52 -17.16 33.73
C PRO A 395 -18.65 -15.90 33.79
N PHE A 396 -18.59 -15.07 32.75
CA PHE A 396 -17.94 -13.76 32.85
C PHE A 396 -18.62 -12.70 31.98
N THR A 397 -19.72 -12.16 32.51
CA THR A 397 -20.25 -10.83 32.19
C THR A 397 -19.98 -9.94 33.41
N THR A 398 -18.76 -9.40 33.52
CA THR A 398 -18.45 -8.39 34.54
C THR A 398 -18.72 -7.01 33.98
N LEU A 399 -19.93 -6.50 34.23
CA LEU A 399 -20.19 -5.06 34.26
C LEU A 399 -19.27 -4.43 35.31
N LEU A 400 -18.63 -3.31 34.97
CA LEU A 400 -17.84 -2.53 35.92
C LEU A 400 -18.71 -2.18 37.14
N PRO A 401 -18.21 -2.38 38.38
CA PRO A 401 -18.99 -2.09 39.56
C PRO A 401 -19.29 -0.59 39.64
N ALA A 402 -20.54 -0.23 39.93
CA ALA A 402 -21.05 1.14 39.84
C ALA A 402 -20.23 2.19 40.62
N TRP A 403 -19.51 1.78 41.66
CA TRP A 403 -18.63 2.68 42.42
C TRP A 403 -17.40 3.17 41.63
N MET A 404 -16.91 2.38 40.66
CA MET A 404 -15.83 2.83 39.76
C MET A 404 -16.31 3.91 38.79
N LEU A 405 -17.57 3.83 38.35
CA LEU A 405 -18.16 4.88 37.52
C LEU A 405 -18.32 6.18 38.32
N PHE A 406 -18.76 6.07 39.58
CA PHE A 406 -18.92 7.21 40.48
C PHE A 406 -17.59 7.92 40.78
N THR A 407 -16.53 7.16 41.08
CA THR A 407 -15.20 7.72 41.34
C THR A 407 -14.63 8.44 40.12
N LEU A 408 -14.80 7.88 38.93
CA LEU A 408 -14.37 8.51 37.68
C LEU A 408 -15.11 9.84 37.42
N LEU A 409 -16.42 9.88 37.71
CA LEU A 409 -17.26 11.08 37.56
C LEU A 409 -16.88 12.19 38.55
N VAL A 410 -16.55 11.83 39.80
CA VAL A 410 -16.04 12.78 40.81
C VAL A 410 -14.69 13.37 40.39
N THR A 411 -13.78 12.57 39.85
CA THR A 411 -12.47 13.08 39.39
C THR A 411 -12.60 14.07 38.23
N LEU A 412 -13.52 13.81 37.29
CA LEU A 412 -13.80 14.74 36.18
C LEU A 412 -14.41 16.07 36.67
N LEU A 413 -15.33 16.02 37.64
CA LEU A 413 -15.92 17.22 38.24
C LEU A 413 -14.88 18.04 39.02
N ALA A 414 -13.97 17.38 39.74
CA ALA A 414 -12.88 18.04 40.45
C ALA A 414 -11.92 18.76 39.49
N GLU A 415 -11.58 18.11 38.36
CA GLU A 415 -10.72 18.75 37.35
C GLU A 415 -11.43 19.93 36.67
N TRP A 416 -12.72 19.79 36.34
CA TRP A 416 -13.51 20.88 35.78
C TRP A 416 -13.60 22.09 36.73
N ALA A 417 -13.84 21.86 38.02
CA ALA A 417 -13.87 22.91 39.04
C ALA A 417 -12.50 23.59 39.19
N SER A 418 -11.40 22.81 39.15
CA SER A 418 -10.04 23.35 39.19
C SER A 418 -9.74 24.28 38.01
N ARG A 419 -10.24 23.95 36.81
CA ARG A 419 -10.07 24.80 35.62
C ARG A 419 -10.85 26.10 35.71
N ARG A 420 -12.05 26.08 36.31
CA ARG A 420 -12.84 27.30 36.52
C ARG A 420 -12.20 28.26 37.54
N LEU A 421 -11.61 27.73 38.61
CA LEU A 421 -10.99 28.57 39.64
C LEU A 421 -9.68 29.23 39.19
N ARG A 422 -9.00 28.69 38.17
CA ARG A 422 -7.79 29.29 37.59
C ARG A 422 -8.08 30.34 36.51
N GLY A 423 -9.34 30.59 36.19
CA GLY A 423 -9.77 31.52 35.13
C GLY A 423 -10.52 32.76 35.61
N ALA A 424 -10.54 33.05 36.91
CA ALA A 424 -11.10 34.30 37.42
C ALA A 424 -10.01 35.40 37.44
N PRO A 425 -10.25 36.59 36.85
CA PRO A 425 -9.31 37.70 36.80
C PRO A 425 -9.01 38.32 38.16
#